data_AF-A0A3M7N0X3-F1
#
_entry.id   AF-A0A3M7N0X3-F1
#
_cell.length_a   1.000
_cell.length_b   1.000
_cell.length_c   1.000
_cell.angle_alpha   90.00
_cell.angle_beta   90.00
_cell.angle_gamma   90.00
#
_symmetry.space_group_name_H-M   'P 1'
#
loop_
_entity.id
_entity.type
_entity.pdbx_description
1 polymer ?
#
loop_
_entity_poly.entity_id
_entity_poly.type
_entity_poly.pdbx_seq_one_letter_code
_entity_poly.pdbx_strand_id
1 'polypeptide(L)'
;MGSVTASSLGEEDSTYFVNAPTDGLDVFTVDVIIKGYKPGTSSTASENAHQFFETTLLAEQSGDSCVTAVKLLLPSKDGYVSRSDMVAFRLRGLDVEIHSFLTPRQLVKAVGNVGLTLYAAINNSIGAIVSTDPFCSPEHAITHLKQLELELKQRLALPWLLPDPIPYKRVALVGGLEEPQSLASIKAMGIGLIILDKPGNMFENNEGPFGHLREEFIPFNVSPDKHAPQRIVDALRDKQIDGIHTRYDIHHTNVAKANGILGLPTSDPEGYAIATDKFAARALEPNKNSAFRVQDVEELKSRLPTLALEYPLIVKPTTGRNSWGVLRCDNKEQLIEATAVAHDRLIGTTEDGDEIHSEVMIEPYVDGPEFDVDMRFLAFAVPRPRDPDHVCALHFILPEKGGILKSPDPGPELAKSAPELMKSIPLYYNEFEMGQYVPPPVSTNFLFMTRMAVESHKGRDGLLKIIRDIRREWTFVIEEE
;
A
#
# COMPACT_ATOMS: atom_id res chain seq x y z
N MET A 1 25.61 -38.41 1.27
CA MET A 1 24.79 -37.24 1.65
C MET A 1 23.67 -37.77 2.53
N GLY A 2 23.86 -37.73 3.85
CA GLY A 2 22.84 -38.17 4.80
C GLY A 2 21.86 -37.04 5.05
N SER A 3 20.56 -37.31 4.96
CA SER A 3 19.51 -36.37 5.36
C SER A 3 19.50 -36.26 6.89
N VAL A 4 19.80 -35.07 7.41
CA VAL A 4 19.61 -34.73 8.81
C VAL A 4 18.14 -34.34 8.94
N THR A 5 17.32 -35.23 9.50
CA THR A 5 15.90 -34.96 9.75
C THR A 5 15.76 -34.02 10.95
N ALA A 6 14.70 -33.21 11.06
CA ALA A 6 14.48 -32.35 12.24
C ALA A 6 14.39 -33.14 13.57
N SER A 7 14.14 -34.45 13.51
CA SER A 7 14.26 -35.40 14.65
C SER A 7 15.70 -35.68 15.09
N SER A 8 16.71 -35.10 14.45
CA SER A 8 18.14 -35.32 14.70
C SER A 8 18.90 -34.07 15.17
N LEU A 9 18.20 -32.97 15.48
CA LEU A 9 18.74 -31.91 16.32
C LEU A 9 19.06 -32.51 17.70
N GLY A 10 20.33 -32.79 17.97
CA GLY A 10 20.76 -33.21 19.30
C GLY A 10 20.44 -32.13 20.33
N GLU A 11 20.16 -32.53 21.58
CA GLU A 11 19.98 -31.56 22.68
C GLU A 11 21.22 -30.65 22.89
N GLU A 12 22.37 -31.02 22.34
CA GLU A 12 23.61 -30.23 22.38
C GLU A 12 23.66 -29.07 21.35
N ASP A 13 22.94 -29.21 20.23
CA ASP A 13 23.02 -28.28 19.08
C ASP A 13 21.93 -27.19 19.10
N SER A 14 20.94 -27.32 19.98
CA SER A 14 19.85 -26.34 20.09
C SER A 14 19.36 -26.12 21.52
N THR A 15 18.86 -24.92 21.77
CA THR A 15 18.18 -24.58 23.03
C THR A 15 16.91 -23.84 22.70
N TYR A 16 15.83 -24.10 23.45
CA TYR A 16 14.56 -23.44 23.22
C TYR A 16 13.88 -22.94 24.50
N PHE A 17 13.09 -21.88 24.36
CA PHE A 17 12.34 -21.26 25.45
C PHE A 17 10.92 -20.96 24.99
N VAL A 18 9.93 -21.41 25.76
CA VAL A 18 8.52 -21.09 25.51
C VAL A 18 8.20 -19.76 26.18
N ASN A 19 7.83 -18.75 25.39
CA ASN A 19 7.42 -17.46 25.95
C ASN A 19 5.99 -17.54 26.49
N ALA A 20 5.73 -16.84 27.59
CA ALA A 20 4.40 -16.77 28.17
C ALA A 20 3.42 -16.15 27.15
N PRO A 21 2.23 -16.74 26.96
CA PRO A 21 1.16 -16.13 26.20
C PRO A 21 0.90 -14.72 26.72
N THR A 22 0.76 -13.78 25.80
CA THR A 22 0.48 -12.38 26.15
C THR A 22 -0.99 -12.10 25.88
N ASP A 23 -1.67 -11.51 26.86
CA ASP A 23 -3.07 -11.13 26.71
C ASP A 23 -3.27 -10.21 25.50
N GLY A 24 -4.22 -10.58 24.64
CA GLY A 24 -4.55 -9.83 23.42
C GLY A 24 -3.77 -10.24 22.16
N LEU A 25 -2.82 -11.17 22.24
CA LEU A 25 -2.21 -11.79 21.05
C LEU A 25 -2.90 -13.11 20.68
N ASP A 26 -3.12 -13.30 19.39
CA ASP A 26 -3.66 -14.54 18.81
C ASP A 26 -2.63 -15.68 18.73
N VAL A 27 -1.37 -15.39 19.12
CA VAL A 27 -0.24 -16.31 19.10
C VAL A 27 0.60 -16.17 20.37
N PHE A 28 1.31 -17.24 20.71
CA PHE A 28 2.48 -17.20 21.59
C PHE A 28 3.72 -17.67 20.82
N THR A 29 4.90 -17.44 21.38
CA THR A 29 6.16 -17.68 20.65
C THR A 29 7.04 -18.71 21.36
N VAL A 30 7.84 -19.41 20.57
CA VAL A 30 8.93 -20.28 21.07
C VAL A 30 10.23 -19.79 20.45
N ASP A 31 11.16 -19.38 21.30
CA ASP A 31 12.50 -18.99 20.92
C ASP A 31 13.34 -20.26 20.75
N VAL A 32 14.03 -20.39 19.62
CA VAL A 32 14.93 -21.50 19.30
C VAL A 32 16.27 -20.91 18.89
N ILE A 33 17.32 -21.40 19.54
CA ILE A 33 18.71 -21.03 19.27
C ILE A 33 19.38 -22.26 18.69
N ILE A 34 19.94 -22.13 17.50
CA ILE A 34 20.59 -23.23 16.77
C ILE A 34 22.08 -22.88 16.65
N LYS A 35 22.96 -23.78 17.09
CA LYS A 35 24.42 -23.60 17.03
C LYS A 35 25.02 -24.38 15.88
N GLY A 36 26.05 -23.84 15.24
CA GLY A 36 26.79 -24.55 14.19
C GLY A 36 26.11 -24.54 12.81
N TYR A 37 25.03 -23.77 12.65
CA TYR A 37 24.29 -23.65 11.40
C TYR A 37 23.99 -22.18 11.10
N LYS A 38 24.01 -21.84 9.81
CA LYS A 38 23.52 -20.56 9.29
C LYS A 38 22.29 -20.78 8.40
N PRO A 39 21.35 -19.83 8.32
CA PRO A 39 20.23 -19.94 7.39
C PRO A 39 20.74 -20.09 5.95
N GLY A 40 20.29 -21.12 5.25
CA GLY A 40 20.56 -21.29 3.82
C GLY A 40 19.72 -20.32 2.98
N THR A 41 20.18 -20.00 1.77
CA THR A 41 19.52 -19.05 0.86
C THR A 41 18.41 -19.67 -0.01
N SER A 42 17.72 -20.69 0.51
CA SER A 42 16.73 -21.46 -0.27
C SER A 42 15.60 -20.56 -0.78
N SER A 43 15.42 -20.53 -2.11
CA SER A 43 14.38 -19.72 -2.78
C SER A 43 13.01 -20.40 -2.83
N THR A 44 12.92 -21.68 -2.47
CA THR A 44 11.66 -22.42 -2.43
C THR A 44 10.93 -22.18 -1.11
N ALA A 45 9.68 -21.73 -1.20
CA ALA A 45 8.81 -21.57 -0.03
C ALA A 45 8.58 -22.93 0.67
N SER A 46 8.85 -22.99 1.97
CA SER A 46 8.55 -24.17 2.78
C SER A 46 7.07 -24.20 3.15
N GLU A 47 6.41 -25.34 2.97
CA GLU A 47 4.99 -25.49 3.25
C GLU A 47 4.69 -25.57 4.75
N ASN A 48 5.68 -25.98 5.54
CA ASN A 48 5.61 -26.11 6.99
C ASN A 48 6.98 -25.97 7.64
N ALA A 49 7.00 -25.91 8.97
CA ALA A 49 8.20 -25.74 9.75
C ALA A 49 9.19 -26.93 9.67
N HIS A 50 8.72 -28.17 9.51
CA HIS A 50 9.65 -29.31 9.38
C HIS A 50 10.50 -29.17 8.12
N GLN A 51 9.84 -28.93 6.99
CA GLN A 51 10.53 -28.68 5.73
C GLN A 51 11.46 -27.47 5.87
N PHE A 52 11.00 -26.39 6.50
CA PHE A 52 11.83 -25.20 6.74
C PHE A 52 13.11 -25.50 7.53
N PHE A 53 13.01 -26.27 8.61
CA PHE A 53 14.18 -26.66 9.39
C PHE A 53 15.14 -27.51 8.58
N GLU A 54 14.64 -28.50 7.84
CA GLU A 54 15.47 -29.42 7.05
C GLU A 54 16.13 -28.75 5.84
N THR A 55 15.40 -27.90 5.11
CA THR A 55 15.87 -27.35 3.84
C THR A 55 16.54 -25.99 3.95
N THR A 56 16.30 -25.26 5.05
CA THR A 56 16.76 -23.89 5.19
C THR A 56 17.66 -23.73 6.41
N LEU A 57 17.18 -24.08 7.60
CA LEU A 57 17.95 -23.83 8.84
C LEU A 57 19.12 -24.80 9.04
N LEU A 58 18.96 -26.07 8.66
CA LEU A 58 19.96 -27.13 8.88
C LEU A 58 20.73 -27.50 7.61
N ALA A 59 20.56 -26.72 6.54
CA ALA A 59 21.16 -27.00 5.24
C ALA A 59 22.66 -26.72 5.19
N GLU A 60 23.14 -25.68 5.91
CA GLU A 60 24.53 -25.24 5.86
C GLU A 60 25.16 -25.21 7.26
N GLN A 61 26.05 -26.17 7.53
CA GLN A 61 26.91 -26.13 8.71
C GLN A 61 27.92 -24.98 8.60
N SER A 62 27.99 -24.18 9.64
CA SER A 62 28.95 -23.09 9.81
C SER A 62 29.51 -23.25 11.21
N GLY A 63 30.82 -23.47 11.35
CA GLY A 63 31.44 -24.01 12.58
C GLY A 63 30.96 -23.41 13.91
N ASP A 64 31.23 -24.12 15.01
CA ASP A 64 30.61 -24.00 16.35
C ASP A 64 30.37 -22.59 16.94
N SER A 65 31.02 -21.55 16.43
CA SER A 65 30.81 -20.15 16.81
C SER A 65 29.58 -19.48 16.19
N CYS A 66 28.96 -20.09 15.17
CA CYS A 66 27.80 -19.53 14.48
C CYS A 66 26.50 -19.86 15.24
N VAL A 67 25.68 -18.84 15.53
CA VAL A 67 24.40 -19.01 16.24
C VAL A 67 23.26 -18.39 15.44
N THR A 68 22.25 -19.18 15.10
CA THR A 68 21.04 -18.72 14.43
C THR A 68 19.89 -18.57 15.43
N ALA A 69 19.19 -17.44 15.38
CA ALA A 69 18.02 -17.17 16.21
C ALA A 69 16.74 -17.38 15.40
N VAL A 70 15.84 -18.21 15.93
CA VAL A 70 14.55 -18.51 15.32
C VAL A 70 13.44 -18.28 16.34
N LYS A 71 12.38 -17.59 15.93
CA LYS A 71 11.16 -17.42 16.72
C LYS A 71 10.01 -18.11 16.02
N LEU A 72 9.51 -19.19 16.60
CA LEU A 72 8.31 -19.90 16.11
C LEU A 72 7.06 -19.21 16.65
N LEU A 73 6.04 -19.09 15.80
CA LEU A 73 4.72 -18.58 16.16
C LEU A 73 3.74 -19.75 16.27
N LEU A 74 3.02 -19.85 17.39
CA LEU A 74 2.01 -20.87 17.63
C LEU A 74 0.66 -20.22 17.96
N PRO A 75 -0.46 -20.76 17.46
CA PRO A 75 -1.79 -20.24 17.79
C PRO A 75 -2.07 -20.37 19.30
N SER A 76 -2.44 -19.27 19.95
CA SER A 76 -2.91 -19.27 21.34
C SER A 76 -4.40 -19.59 21.46
N LYS A 77 -5.14 -19.50 20.35
CA LYS A 77 -6.58 -19.73 20.25
C LYS A 77 -6.94 -20.38 18.91
N ASP A 78 -8.09 -21.04 18.88
CA ASP A 78 -8.71 -21.49 17.64
C ASP A 78 -9.15 -20.29 16.80
N GLY A 79 -9.04 -20.39 15.48
CA GLY A 79 -9.62 -19.39 14.60
C GLY A 79 -9.27 -19.56 13.13
N TYR A 80 -9.96 -18.79 12.30
CA TYR A 80 -9.80 -18.71 10.86
C TYR A 80 -8.85 -17.58 10.51
N VAL A 81 -7.85 -17.88 9.70
CA VAL A 81 -6.79 -16.95 9.31
C VAL A 81 -7.35 -15.87 8.39
N SER A 82 -7.39 -14.62 8.85
CA SER A 82 -7.90 -13.49 8.05
C SER A 82 -6.97 -13.13 6.90
N ARG A 83 -5.67 -13.28 7.10
CA ARG A 83 -4.65 -13.18 6.05
C ARG A 83 -3.44 -14.06 6.33
N SER A 84 -2.91 -14.73 5.31
CA SER A 84 -1.80 -15.68 5.44
C SER A 84 -0.44 -15.03 5.69
N ASP A 85 -0.28 -13.76 5.34
CA ASP A 85 0.98 -13.02 5.46
C ASP A 85 0.97 -12.02 6.62
N MET A 86 0.06 -12.16 7.61
CA MET A 86 -0.13 -11.15 8.68
C MET A 86 1.18 -10.74 9.35
N VAL A 87 2.02 -11.72 9.70
CA VAL A 87 3.31 -11.48 10.36
C VAL A 87 4.24 -10.67 9.45
N ALA A 88 4.42 -11.11 8.20
CA ALA A 88 5.26 -10.43 7.22
C ALA A 88 4.78 -9.01 6.91
N PHE A 89 3.46 -8.83 6.80
CA PHE A 89 2.85 -7.54 6.54
C PHE A 89 3.08 -6.55 7.70
N ARG A 90 2.96 -7.00 8.95
CA ARG A 90 3.04 -6.13 10.13
C ARG A 90 4.47 -5.88 10.59
N LEU A 91 5.38 -6.82 10.37
CA LEU A 91 6.80 -6.69 10.70
C LEU A 91 7.65 -6.11 9.55
N ARG A 92 7.02 -5.64 8.48
CA ARG A 92 7.73 -4.96 7.37
C ARG A 92 8.65 -3.86 7.92
N GLY A 93 9.87 -3.82 7.39
CA GLY A 93 10.91 -2.86 7.77
C GLY A 93 11.82 -3.34 8.91
N LEU A 94 11.56 -4.52 9.50
CA LEU A 94 12.51 -5.18 10.38
C LEU A 94 13.51 -6.02 9.58
N ASP A 95 14.75 -6.09 10.06
CA ASP A 95 15.84 -6.88 9.48
C ASP A 95 15.73 -8.36 9.94
N VAL A 96 14.69 -9.03 9.44
CA VAL A 96 14.37 -10.44 9.74
C VAL A 96 13.77 -11.12 8.52
N GLU A 97 14.00 -12.42 8.38
CA GLU A 97 13.30 -13.27 7.42
C GLU A 97 12.04 -13.86 8.05
N ILE A 98 10.93 -13.87 7.29
CA ILE A 98 9.62 -14.29 7.79
C ILE A 98 9.09 -15.41 6.89
N HIS A 99 8.85 -16.56 7.50
CA HIS A 99 8.29 -17.73 6.85
C HIS A 99 6.89 -17.99 7.39
N SER A 100 5.89 -17.89 6.52
CA SER A 100 4.51 -18.22 6.87
C SER A 100 4.18 -19.64 6.42
N PHE A 101 3.56 -20.42 7.31
CA PHE A 101 3.02 -21.75 7.01
C PHE A 101 1.50 -21.70 6.88
N LEU A 102 0.97 -20.51 6.56
CA LEU A 102 -0.45 -20.27 6.54
C LEU A 102 -1.00 -20.24 5.12
N THR A 103 -2.20 -20.80 4.97
CA THR A 103 -3.09 -20.51 3.84
C THR A 103 -4.22 -19.59 4.33
N PRO A 104 -4.72 -18.67 3.50
CA PRO A 104 -5.79 -17.78 3.91
C PRO A 104 -7.08 -18.56 4.18
N ARG A 105 -7.87 -18.09 5.16
CA ARG A 105 -9.17 -18.66 5.56
C ARG A 105 -9.09 -20.06 6.17
N GLN A 106 -7.91 -20.65 6.33
CA GLN A 106 -7.79 -21.95 7.00
C GLN A 106 -8.11 -21.83 8.49
N LEU A 107 -8.64 -22.91 9.06
CA LEU A 107 -8.80 -23.06 10.49
C LEU A 107 -7.46 -23.49 11.10
N VAL A 108 -7.00 -22.76 12.11
CA VAL A 108 -5.89 -23.17 12.98
C VAL A 108 -6.41 -23.52 14.36
N LYS A 109 -5.69 -24.41 15.05
CA LYS A 109 -6.05 -24.90 16.38
C LYS A 109 -5.08 -24.37 17.42
N ALA A 110 -5.64 -24.00 18.58
CA ALA A 110 -4.87 -23.56 19.73
C ALA A 110 -3.88 -24.64 20.17
N VAL A 111 -2.69 -24.23 20.58
CA VAL A 111 -1.66 -25.12 21.09
C VAL A 111 -1.45 -24.83 22.56
N GLY A 112 -1.40 -25.89 23.38
CA GLY A 112 -1.03 -25.77 24.79
C GLY A 112 0.45 -25.41 24.94
N ASN A 113 0.77 -24.44 25.80
CA ASN A 113 2.14 -24.01 26.06
C ASN A 113 2.82 -24.81 27.20
N VAL A 114 2.05 -25.44 28.08
CA VAL A 114 2.59 -26.20 29.23
C VAL A 114 3.19 -27.52 28.76
N GLY A 115 4.49 -27.73 29.05
CA GLY A 115 5.20 -28.95 28.68
C GLY A 115 5.43 -29.12 27.18
N LEU A 116 5.31 -28.03 26.40
CA LEU A 116 5.49 -28.06 24.95
C LEU A 116 6.94 -28.42 24.59
N THR A 117 7.13 -29.54 23.90
CA THR A 117 8.45 -29.97 23.40
C THR A 117 8.82 -29.20 22.12
N LEU A 118 10.12 -29.12 21.80
CA LEU A 118 10.58 -28.50 20.55
C LEU A 118 9.96 -29.18 19.31
N TYR A 119 9.90 -30.51 19.30
CA TYR A 119 9.26 -31.26 18.20
C TYR A 119 7.78 -30.90 18.04
N ALA A 120 7.04 -30.76 19.15
CA ALA A 120 5.66 -30.31 19.11
C ALA A 120 5.56 -28.84 18.68
N ALA A 121 6.50 -27.99 19.08
CA ALA A 121 6.54 -26.59 18.69
C ALA A 121 6.73 -26.41 17.18
N ILE A 122 7.68 -27.15 16.59
CA ILE A 122 7.92 -27.17 15.14
C ILE A 122 6.65 -27.64 14.41
N ASN A 123 6.10 -28.79 14.80
CA ASN A 123 4.90 -29.37 14.16
C ASN A 123 3.68 -28.46 14.14
N ASN A 124 3.48 -27.67 15.21
CA ASN A 124 2.27 -26.86 15.38
C ASN A 124 2.49 -25.37 15.11
N SER A 125 3.69 -24.98 14.69
CA SER A 125 3.96 -23.59 14.34
C SER A 125 3.26 -23.20 13.05
N ILE A 126 2.74 -21.98 13.04
CA ILE A 126 2.08 -21.37 11.87
C ILE A 126 2.99 -20.39 11.13
N GLY A 127 4.16 -20.10 11.70
CA GLY A 127 5.19 -19.32 11.05
C GLY A 127 6.48 -19.34 11.86
N ALA A 128 7.55 -18.86 11.23
CA ALA A 128 8.84 -18.66 11.83
C ALA A 128 9.41 -17.30 11.43
N ILE A 129 10.15 -16.68 12.35
CA ILE A 129 10.95 -15.48 12.10
C ILE A 129 12.40 -15.82 12.38
N VAL A 130 13.28 -15.46 11.47
CA VAL A 130 14.72 -15.80 11.54
C VAL A 130 15.54 -14.53 11.39
N SER A 131 16.63 -14.44 12.14
CA SER A 131 17.59 -13.36 11.95
C SER A 131 18.26 -13.49 10.58
N THR A 132 18.39 -12.38 9.86
CA THR A 132 19.08 -12.33 8.56
C THR A 132 20.56 -12.71 8.71
N ASP A 133 21.21 -12.19 9.76
CA ASP A 133 22.59 -12.50 10.09
C ASP A 133 22.72 -13.48 11.27
N PRO A 134 23.76 -14.34 11.27
CA PRO A 134 24.09 -15.16 12.43
C PRO A 134 24.76 -14.34 13.53
N PHE A 135 24.65 -14.82 14.77
CA PHE A 135 25.25 -14.24 15.96
C PHE A 135 26.54 -14.96 16.36
N CYS A 136 27.46 -14.23 16.98
CA CYS A 136 28.70 -14.79 17.54
C CYS A 136 28.51 -15.49 18.89
N SER A 137 27.34 -15.34 19.54
CA SER A 137 27.04 -16.00 20.81
C SER A 137 25.53 -16.16 21.07
N PRO A 138 25.12 -17.15 21.88
CA PRO A 138 23.72 -17.33 22.28
C PRO A 138 23.11 -16.13 23.02
N GLU A 139 23.90 -15.38 23.79
CA GLU A 139 23.41 -14.23 24.56
C GLU A 139 22.94 -13.09 23.64
N HIS A 140 23.64 -12.86 22.54
CA HIS A 140 23.22 -11.88 21.53
C HIS A 140 21.94 -12.34 20.81
N ALA A 141 21.85 -13.62 20.45
CA ALA A 141 20.65 -14.21 19.87
C ALA A 141 19.43 -14.05 20.82
N ILE A 142 19.60 -14.33 22.11
CA ILE A 142 18.55 -14.14 23.13
C ILE A 142 18.13 -12.68 23.22
N THR A 143 19.09 -11.75 23.19
CA THR A 143 18.81 -10.31 23.26
C THR A 143 17.98 -9.85 22.06
N HIS A 144 18.35 -10.31 20.86
CA HIS A 144 17.59 -10.05 19.64
C HIS A 144 16.17 -10.64 19.71
N LEU A 145 16.01 -11.89 20.13
CA LEU A 145 14.70 -12.54 20.27
C LEU A 145 13.78 -11.83 21.27
N LYS A 146 14.35 -11.25 22.34
CA LYS A 146 13.61 -10.41 23.30
C LYS A 146 13.15 -9.08 22.68
N GLN A 147 13.97 -8.45 21.84
CA GLN A 147 13.59 -7.24 21.12
C GLN A 147 12.48 -7.56 20.11
N LEU A 148 12.62 -8.64 19.35
CA LEU A 148 11.60 -9.10 18.41
C LEU A 148 10.27 -9.43 19.11
N GLU A 149 10.32 -9.99 20.33
CA GLU A 149 9.13 -10.22 21.15
C GLU A 149 8.38 -8.91 21.47
N LEU A 150 9.10 -7.80 21.70
CA LEU A 150 8.48 -6.49 21.91
C LEU A 150 7.82 -5.96 20.64
N GLU A 151 8.49 -6.08 19.49
CA GLU A 151 7.94 -5.69 18.18
C GLU A 151 6.67 -6.48 17.84
N LEU A 152 6.67 -7.79 18.08
CA LEU A 152 5.49 -8.63 17.89
C LEU A 152 4.30 -8.18 18.75
N LYS A 153 4.54 -7.88 20.03
CA LYS A 153 3.50 -7.38 20.93
C LYS A 153 2.91 -6.06 20.45
N GLN A 154 3.73 -5.16 19.92
CA GLN A 154 3.26 -3.86 19.45
C GLN A 154 2.55 -3.95 18.09
N ARG A 155 3.05 -4.80 17.19
CA ARG A 155 2.61 -4.85 15.79
C ARG A 155 1.50 -5.86 15.52
N LEU A 156 1.38 -6.92 16.33
CA LEU A 156 0.36 -7.99 16.20
C LEU A 156 -0.73 -7.97 17.27
N ALA A 157 -0.82 -6.93 18.11
CA ALA A 157 -1.93 -6.74 19.06
C ALA A 157 -3.25 -6.32 18.37
N LEU A 158 -3.70 -7.14 17.43
CA LEU A 158 -5.01 -7.06 16.79
C LEU A 158 -5.53 -8.48 16.50
N PRO A 159 -6.85 -8.70 16.52
CA PRO A 159 -7.41 -9.98 16.10
C PRO A 159 -7.15 -10.23 14.61
N TRP A 160 -6.58 -11.39 14.30
CA TRP A 160 -6.35 -11.85 12.93
C TRP A 160 -6.62 -13.34 12.74
N LEU A 161 -6.76 -14.10 13.83
CA LEU A 161 -7.48 -15.35 13.87
C LEU A 161 -8.93 -15.05 14.28
N LEU A 162 -9.85 -15.15 13.33
CA LEU A 162 -11.26 -14.84 13.49
C LEU A 162 -12.03 -16.05 14.01
N PRO A 163 -13.04 -15.87 14.87
CA PRO A 163 -13.79 -17.00 15.44
C PRO A 163 -14.63 -17.75 14.40
N ASP A 164 -15.09 -17.04 13.35
CA ASP A 164 -16.04 -17.57 12.38
C ASP A 164 -15.37 -17.94 11.04
N PRO A 165 -15.88 -18.97 10.34
CA PRO A 165 -15.42 -19.32 9.00
C PRO A 165 -15.49 -18.13 8.04
N ILE A 166 -14.39 -17.88 7.31
CA ILE A 166 -14.32 -16.80 6.34
C ILE A 166 -14.78 -17.32 4.97
N PRO A 167 -15.91 -16.83 4.43
CA PRO A 167 -16.37 -17.27 3.12
C PRO A 167 -15.38 -16.86 2.03
N TYR A 168 -15.23 -17.71 1.03
CA TYR A 168 -14.55 -17.30 -0.20
C TYR A 168 -15.38 -16.24 -0.90
N LYS A 169 -14.72 -15.20 -1.39
CA LYS A 169 -15.32 -14.14 -2.18
C LYS A 169 -14.49 -13.90 -3.44
N ARG A 170 -15.16 -13.67 -4.56
CA ARG A 170 -14.53 -13.32 -5.83
C ARG A 170 -14.94 -11.93 -6.26
N VAL A 171 -13.97 -11.06 -6.55
CA VAL A 171 -14.21 -9.66 -6.93
C VAL A 171 -13.60 -9.40 -8.30
N ALA A 172 -14.29 -8.60 -9.12
CA ALA A 172 -13.75 -8.07 -10.36
C ALA A 172 -13.20 -6.66 -10.15
N LEU A 173 -11.99 -6.37 -10.65
CA LEU A 173 -11.33 -5.07 -10.62
C LEU A 173 -11.28 -4.47 -12.03
N VAL A 174 -11.94 -3.33 -12.23
CA VAL A 174 -11.95 -2.59 -13.51
C VAL A 174 -10.92 -1.47 -13.48
N GLY A 175 -9.98 -1.48 -14.43
CA GLY A 175 -8.85 -0.55 -14.46
C GLY A 175 -7.90 -0.82 -13.29
N GLY A 176 -7.04 -1.82 -13.46
CA GLY A 176 -6.09 -2.27 -12.45
C GLY A 176 -4.98 -1.24 -12.23
N LEU A 177 -4.88 -0.74 -11.00
CA LEU A 177 -3.71 0.03 -10.60
C LEU A 177 -2.47 -0.88 -10.68
N GLU A 178 -1.39 -0.39 -11.30
CA GLU A 178 -0.11 -1.11 -11.52
C GLU A 178 0.70 -1.27 -10.20
N GLU A 179 0.07 -1.78 -9.14
CA GLU A 179 0.64 -1.96 -7.80
C GLU A 179 0.50 -3.42 -7.31
N PRO A 180 1.44 -4.29 -7.67
CA PRO A 180 1.39 -5.71 -7.32
C PRO A 180 1.25 -6.00 -5.83
N GLN A 181 1.84 -5.18 -4.96
CA GLN A 181 1.82 -5.38 -3.50
C GLN A 181 0.40 -5.30 -2.94
N SER A 182 -0.45 -4.47 -3.56
CA SER A 182 -1.84 -4.34 -3.15
C SER A 182 -2.66 -5.57 -3.55
N LEU A 183 -2.42 -6.12 -4.74
CA LEU A 183 -3.06 -7.37 -5.17
C LEU A 183 -2.55 -8.58 -4.38
N ALA A 184 -1.27 -8.58 -3.98
CA ALA A 184 -0.73 -9.56 -3.04
C ALA A 184 -1.48 -9.57 -1.71
N SER A 185 -1.94 -8.40 -1.23
CA SER A 185 -2.79 -8.33 -0.04
C SER A 185 -4.17 -8.97 -0.26
N ILE A 186 -4.77 -8.81 -1.45
CA ILE A 186 -6.04 -9.45 -1.82
C ILE A 186 -5.88 -10.98 -1.82
N LYS A 187 -4.83 -11.48 -2.48
CA LYS A 187 -4.49 -12.92 -2.47
C LYS A 187 -4.23 -13.44 -1.07
N ALA A 188 -3.49 -12.70 -0.25
CA ALA A 188 -3.19 -13.09 1.12
C ALA A 188 -4.42 -13.11 2.02
N MET A 189 -5.50 -12.40 1.69
CA MET A 189 -6.81 -12.52 2.36
C MET A 189 -7.65 -13.68 1.81
N GLY A 190 -7.21 -14.36 0.75
CA GLY A 190 -7.92 -15.47 0.12
C GLY A 190 -9.14 -15.03 -0.69
N ILE A 191 -9.10 -13.81 -1.23
CA ILE A 191 -10.13 -13.27 -2.13
C ILE A 191 -9.71 -13.59 -3.58
N GLY A 192 -10.62 -14.18 -4.34
CA GLY A 192 -10.44 -14.39 -5.77
C GLY A 192 -10.54 -13.07 -6.53
N LEU A 193 -9.65 -12.88 -7.51
CA LEU A 193 -9.57 -11.62 -8.25
C LEU A 193 -9.64 -11.86 -9.75
N ILE A 194 -10.59 -11.19 -10.41
CA ILE A 194 -10.64 -11.04 -11.86
C ILE A 194 -10.22 -9.61 -12.20
N ILE A 195 -9.33 -9.42 -13.17
CA ILE A 195 -8.90 -8.08 -13.60
C ILE A 195 -9.43 -7.81 -15.00
N LEU A 196 -10.12 -6.67 -15.17
CA LEU A 196 -10.54 -6.12 -16.46
C LEU A 196 -9.68 -4.90 -16.74
N ASP A 197 -8.77 -4.99 -17.71
CA ASP A 197 -7.89 -3.89 -18.05
C ASP A 197 -7.45 -3.94 -19.52
N LYS A 198 -6.81 -2.87 -19.98
CA LYS A 198 -6.28 -2.76 -21.34
C LYS A 198 -5.36 -3.94 -21.69
N PRO A 199 -5.40 -4.43 -22.93
CA PRO A 199 -4.38 -5.36 -23.43
C PRO A 199 -2.95 -4.81 -23.22
N GLY A 200 -2.00 -5.70 -22.94
CA GLY A 200 -0.61 -5.38 -22.64
C GLY A 200 -0.35 -4.98 -21.18
N ASN A 201 -1.36 -4.98 -20.31
CA ASN A 201 -1.16 -4.71 -18.88
C ASN A 201 -0.24 -5.77 -18.23
N MET A 202 0.56 -5.37 -17.24
CA MET A 202 1.50 -6.25 -16.52
C MET A 202 0.86 -7.49 -15.86
N PHE A 203 -0.45 -7.44 -15.60
CA PHE A 203 -1.21 -8.56 -15.04
C PHE A 203 -1.77 -9.51 -16.10
N GLU A 204 -1.64 -9.24 -17.41
CA GLU A 204 -2.21 -10.08 -18.47
C GLU A 204 -1.53 -11.45 -18.60
N ASN A 205 -0.21 -11.51 -18.45
CA ASN A 205 0.54 -12.76 -18.62
C ASN A 205 0.36 -13.71 -17.42
N ASN A 206 -0.25 -14.88 -17.67
CA ASN A 206 -0.44 -15.93 -16.64
C ASN A 206 0.88 -16.49 -16.09
N GLU A 207 1.90 -16.61 -16.94
CA GLU A 207 3.24 -17.07 -16.57
C GLU A 207 4.16 -15.92 -16.15
N GLY A 208 3.62 -14.69 -16.13
CA GLY A 208 4.34 -13.50 -15.70
C GLY A 208 4.55 -13.47 -14.20
N PRO A 209 5.43 -12.58 -13.70
CA PRO A 209 5.73 -12.47 -12.28
C PRO A 209 4.51 -12.16 -11.41
N PHE A 210 3.42 -11.64 -11.98
CA PHE A 210 2.21 -11.25 -11.26
C PHE A 210 0.97 -12.09 -11.61
N GLY A 211 1.08 -13.07 -12.52
CA GLY A 211 -0.06 -13.90 -12.92
C GLY A 211 -0.69 -14.63 -11.73
N HIS A 212 0.14 -15.01 -10.75
CA HIS A 212 -0.29 -15.67 -9.52
C HIS A 212 -1.15 -14.81 -8.59
N LEU A 213 -1.29 -13.49 -8.82
CA LEU A 213 -2.04 -12.55 -7.96
C LEU A 213 -3.53 -12.48 -8.28
N ARG A 214 -3.96 -13.11 -9.37
CA ARG A 214 -5.33 -13.08 -9.86
C ARG A 214 -5.71 -14.43 -10.47
N GLU A 215 -7.00 -14.68 -10.57
CA GLU A 215 -7.53 -15.91 -11.15
C GLU A 215 -7.69 -15.79 -12.66
N GLU A 216 -8.04 -14.59 -13.15
CA GLU A 216 -8.27 -14.34 -14.56
C GLU A 216 -7.98 -12.88 -14.91
N PHE A 217 -7.44 -12.67 -16.11
CA PHE A 217 -7.34 -11.36 -16.75
C PHE A 217 -8.22 -11.36 -17.99
N ILE A 218 -9.05 -10.33 -18.12
CA ILE A 218 -9.93 -10.11 -19.25
C ILE A 218 -9.45 -8.84 -19.95
N PRO A 219 -8.86 -8.94 -21.16
CA PRO A 219 -8.52 -7.78 -21.96
C PRO A 219 -9.78 -6.95 -22.24
N PHE A 220 -9.75 -5.67 -21.87
CA PHE A 220 -10.95 -4.86 -21.74
C PHE A 220 -10.70 -3.41 -22.16
N ASN A 221 -11.66 -2.81 -22.87
CA ASN A 221 -11.67 -1.38 -23.13
C ASN A 221 -12.24 -0.62 -21.91
N VAL A 222 -11.34 -0.03 -21.14
CA VAL A 222 -11.67 0.72 -19.91
C VAL A 222 -12.25 2.13 -20.15
N SER A 223 -12.43 2.58 -21.40
CA SER A 223 -12.98 3.92 -21.68
C SER A 223 -14.29 4.19 -20.91
N PRO A 224 -14.42 5.34 -20.22
CA PRO A 224 -15.55 5.63 -19.35
C PRO A 224 -16.78 6.18 -20.11
N ASP A 225 -17.02 5.69 -21.32
CA ASP A 225 -18.14 6.11 -22.16
C ASP A 225 -19.51 5.61 -21.64
N LYS A 226 -20.59 6.05 -22.28
CA LYS A 226 -21.98 5.71 -21.89
C LYS A 226 -22.30 4.21 -21.94
N HIS A 227 -21.52 3.41 -22.68
CA HIS A 227 -21.68 1.96 -22.81
C HIS A 227 -20.83 1.18 -21.79
N ALA A 228 -19.89 1.83 -21.12
CA ALA A 228 -19.00 1.20 -20.14
C ALA A 228 -19.73 0.33 -19.08
N PRO A 229 -20.87 0.75 -18.47
CA PRO A 229 -21.57 -0.11 -17.52
C PRO A 229 -22.02 -1.44 -18.14
N GLN A 230 -22.62 -1.40 -19.34
CA GLN A 230 -23.10 -2.62 -20.01
C GLN A 230 -21.93 -3.49 -20.48
N ARG A 231 -20.85 -2.87 -20.97
CA ARG A 231 -19.61 -3.58 -21.35
C ARG A 231 -19.01 -4.36 -20.18
N ILE A 232 -18.98 -3.78 -18.98
CA ILE A 232 -18.54 -4.46 -17.75
C ILE A 232 -19.48 -5.63 -17.42
N VAL A 233 -20.80 -5.41 -17.49
CA VAL A 233 -21.81 -6.45 -17.22
C VAL A 233 -21.62 -7.63 -18.16
N ASP A 234 -21.47 -7.38 -19.46
CA ASP A 234 -21.34 -8.43 -20.47
C ASP A 234 -20.07 -9.25 -20.28
N ALA A 235 -18.96 -8.63 -19.87
CA ALA A 235 -17.72 -9.32 -19.56
C ALA A 235 -17.78 -10.21 -18.29
N LEU A 236 -18.70 -9.92 -17.37
CA LEU A 236 -18.71 -10.50 -16.03
C LEU A 236 -19.93 -11.37 -15.69
N ARG A 237 -20.98 -11.34 -16.53
CA ARG A 237 -22.28 -11.98 -16.25
C ARG A 237 -22.16 -13.45 -15.83
N ASP A 238 -21.21 -14.19 -16.41
CA ASP A 238 -21.04 -15.62 -16.19
C ASP A 238 -19.89 -15.97 -15.23
N LYS A 239 -19.25 -14.98 -14.58
CA LYS A 239 -18.00 -15.16 -13.82
C LYS A 239 -18.17 -15.52 -12.34
N GLN A 240 -19.40 -15.65 -11.84
CA GLN A 240 -19.72 -15.93 -10.43
C GLN A 240 -18.92 -15.01 -9.48
N ILE A 241 -19.22 -13.72 -9.53
CA ILE A 241 -18.56 -12.69 -8.72
C ILE A 241 -19.48 -12.21 -7.60
N ASP A 242 -18.88 -11.78 -6.50
CA ASP A 242 -19.55 -11.20 -5.33
C ASP A 242 -19.56 -9.66 -5.34
N GLY A 243 -18.81 -9.04 -6.26
CA GLY A 243 -18.76 -7.59 -6.41
C GLY A 243 -17.81 -7.14 -7.52
N ILE A 244 -18.02 -5.91 -7.97
CA ILE A 244 -17.15 -5.19 -8.91
C ILE A 244 -16.60 -3.96 -8.20
N HIS A 245 -15.30 -3.73 -8.35
CA HIS A 245 -14.59 -2.60 -7.77
C HIS A 245 -13.70 -1.92 -8.81
N THR A 246 -13.32 -0.68 -8.53
CA THR A 246 -12.29 0.06 -9.26
C THR A 246 -11.57 0.96 -8.28
N ARG A 247 -10.33 1.31 -8.60
CA ARG A 247 -9.51 2.28 -7.86
C ARG A 247 -9.36 3.60 -8.60
N TYR A 248 -9.97 3.71 -9.77
CA TYR A 248 -9.93 4.92 -10.57
C TYR A 248 -11.27 5.64 -10.49
N ASP A 249 -11.23 6.88 -10.02
CA ASP A 249 -12.40 7.76 -9.88
C ASP A 249 -13.27 7.79 -11.14
N ILE A 250 -12.63 7.87 -12.32
CA ILE A 250 -13.29 7.88 -13.63
C ILE A 250 -14.21 6.67 -13.90
N HIS A 251 -14.01 5.56 -13.19
CA HIS A 251 -14.78 4.34 -13.39
C HIS A 251 -15.80 4.08 -12.28
N HIS A 252 -15.75 4.79 -11.15
CA HIS A 252 -16.59 4.47 -9.98
C HIS A 252 -18.08 4.50 -10.32
N THR A 253 -18.55 5.53 -11.02
CA THR A 253 -19.94 5.63 -11.46
C THR A 253 -20.36 4.48 -12.37
N ASN A 254 -19.49 4.10 -13.32
CA ASN A 254 -19.79 3.03 -14.28
C ASN A 254 -19.78 1.64 -13.62
N VAL A 255 -18.84 1.41 -12.70
CA VAL A 255 -18.77 0.19 -11.88
C VAL A 255 -19.97 0.08 -10.94
N ALA A 256 -20.42 1.18 -10.34
CA ALA A 256 -21.61 1.17 -9.49
C ALA A 256 -22.87 0.82 -10.30
N LYS A 257 -23.03 1.41 -11.50
CA LYS A 257 -24.11 1.04 -12.42
C LYS A 257 -24.05 -0.45 -12.81
N ALA A 258 -22.87 -0.96 -13.14
CA ALA A 258 -22.68 -2.37 -13.49
C ALA A 258 -23.03 -3.33 -12.33
N ASN A 259 -22.59 -3.01 -11.10
CA ASN A 259 -23.01 -3.75 -9.90
C ASN A 259 -24.54 -3.77 -9.75
N GLY A 260 -25.19 -2.62 -9.90
CA GLY A 260 -26.65 -2.50 -9.84
C GLY A 260 -27.37 -3.39 -10.86
N ILE A 261 -26.88 -3.44 -12.11
CA ILE A 261 -27.43 -4.30 -13.17
C ILE A 261 -27.28 -5.79 -12.83
N LEU A 262 -26.19 -6.19 -12.20
CA LEU A 262 -25.92 -7.57 -11.78
C LEU A 262 -26.53 -7.94 -10.42
N GLY A 263 -27.17 -7.01 -9.72
CA GLY A 263 -27.70 -7.22 -8.36
C GLY A 263 -26.60 -7.40 -7.30
N LEU A 264 -25.41 -6.87 -7.55
CA LEU A 264 -24.26 -6.93 -6.64
C LEU A 264 -24.25 -5.75 -5.66
N PRO A 265 -23.59 -5.88 -4.48
CA PRO A 265 -23.51 -4.79 -3.51
C PRO A 265 -22.82 -3.54 -4.09
N THR A 266 -23.44 -2.38 -3.93
CA THR A 266 -22.85 -1.10 -4.35
C THR A 266 -23.50 0.08 -3.64
N SER A 267 -22.77 1.20 -3.57
CA SER A 267 -23.33 2.49 -3.19
C SER A 267 -24.08 3.12 -4.37
N ASP A 268 -24.85 4.17 -4.10
CA ASP A 268 -25.59 4.90 -5.14
C ASP A 268 -24.65 5.44 -6.25
N PRO A 269 -24.87 5.08 -7.54
CA PRO A 269 -24.06 5.60 -8.63
C PRO A 269 -24.05 7.12 -8.74
N GLU A 270 -25.13 7.80 -8.35
CA GLU A 270 -25.19 9.26 -8.38
C GLU A 270 -24.26 9.88 -7.33
N GLY A 271 -24.16 9.25 -6.15
CA GLY A 271 -23.18 9.64 -5.13
C GLY A 271 -21.75 9.59 -5.64
N TYR A 272 -21.39 8.56 -6.42
CA TYR A 272 -20.08 8.48 -7.07
C TYR A 272 -19.91 9.54 -8.18
N ALA A 273 -20.93 9.79 -8.99
CA ALA A 273 -20.89 10.81 -10.04
C ALA A 273 -20.58 12.20 -9.46
N ILE A 274 -21.23 12.54 -8.34
CA ILE A 274 -20.99 13.80 -7.63
C ILE A 274 -19.59 13.80 -6.98
N ALA A 275 -19.21 12.74 -6.29
CA ALA A 275 -17.94 12.70 -5.54
C ALA A 275 -16.69 12.72 -6.42
N THR A 276 -16.77 12.18 -7.64
CA THR A 276 -15.65 12.07 -8.58
C THR A 276 -15.55 13.27 -9.55
N ASP A 277 -16.55 14.15 -9.57
CA ASP A 277 -16.52 15.42 -10.30
C ASP A 277 -16.31 16.58 -9.33
N LYS A 278 -15.16 17.26 -9.44
CA LYS A 278 -14.78 18.34 -8.52
C LYS A 278 -15.77 19.51 -8.53
N PHE A 279 -16.41 19.80 -9.66
CA PHE A 279 -17.38 20.87 -9.77
C PHE A 279 -18.73 20.46 -9.17
N ALA A 280 -19.20 19.24 -9.45
CA ALA A 280 -20.43 18.70 -8.87
C ALA A 280 -20.32 18.58 -7.34
N ALA A 281 -19.20 18.05 -6.83
CA ALA A 281 -18.92 18.01 -5.40
C ALA A 281 -18.95 19.42 -4.78
N ARG A 282 -18.37 20.40 -5.49
CA ARG A 282 -18.36 21.78 -5.00
C ARG A 282 -19.74 22.45 -5.01
N ALA A 283 -20.60 22.08 -5.94
CA ALA A 283 -21.98 22.57 -6.01
C ALA A 283 -22.82 22.16 -4.79
N LEU A 284 -22.38 21.18 -3.98
CA LEU A 284 -22.98 20.86 -2.69
C LEU A 284 -22.73 21.94 -1.62
N GLU A 285 -21.78 22.85 -1.83
CA GLU A 285 -21.44 23.95 -0.93
C GLU A 285 -21.59 25.34 -1.61
N PRO A 286 -22.77 25.70 -2.14
CA PRO A 286 -22.93 26.82 -3.07
C PRO A 286 -22.63 28.20 -2.46
N ASN A 287 -22.63 28.31 -1.13
CA ASN A 287 -22.40 29.58 -0.42
C ASN A 287 -20.93 29.77 -0.02
N LYS A 288 -20.03 28.84 -0.33
CA LYS A 288 -18.65 28.87 0.16
C LYS A 288 -17.61 29.25 -0.89
N ASN A 289 -17.95 29.30 -2.18
CA ASN A 289 -16.98 29.71 -3.20
C ASN A 289 -17.61 30.18 -4.52
N SER A 290 -16.82 30.90 -5.32
CA SER A 290 -17.17 31.42 -6.65
C SER A 290 -16.69 30.51 -7.79
N ALA A 291 -16.65 29.19 -7.57
CA ALA A 291 -16.20 28.27 -8.61
C ALA A 291 -17.17 28.24 -9.81
N PHE A 292 -16.63 28.09 -11.00
CA PHE A 292 -17.40 27.89 -12.22
C PHE A 292 -16.73 26.87 -13.12
N ARG A 293 -17.51 26.32 -14.05
CA ARG A 293 -17.06 25.34 -15.05
C ARG A 293 -17.12 25.94 -16.44
N VAL A 294 -16.21 25.50 -17.31
CA VAL A 294 -16.21 25.69 -18.77
C VAL A 294 -15.97 24.35 -19.44
N GLN A 295 -16.52 24.15 -20.64
CA GLN A 295 -16.31 22.95 -21.45
C GLN A 295 -14.88 22.89 -21.97
N ASP A 296 -14.37 24.02 -22.46
CA ASP A 296 -13.05 24.14 -23.08
C ASP A 296 -12.50 25.58 -22.96
N VAL A 297 -11.34 25.81 -23.57
CA VAL A 297 -10.66 27.12 -23.59
C VAL A 297 -11.42 28.17 -24.42
N GLU A 298 -12.18 27.77 -25.43
CA GLU A 298 -12.92 28.70 -26.29
C GLU A 298 -14.17 29.23 -25.57
N GLU A 299 -14.87 28.39 -24.82
CA GLU A 299 -15.94 28.82 -23.94
C GLU A 299 -15.42 29.81 -22.89
N LEU A 300 -14.26 29.54 -22.27
CA LEU A 300 -13.64 30.48 -21.35
C LEU A 300 -13.39 31.83 -22.02
N LYS A 301 -12.74 31.85 -23.19
CA LYS A 301 -12.44 33.08 -23.93
C LYS A 301 -13.71 33.89 -24.23
N SER A 302 -14.80 33.21 -24.58
CA SER A 302 -16.10 33.85 -24.84
C SER A 302 -16.72 34.50 -23.59
N ARG A 303 -16.49 33.91 -22.41
CA ARG A 303 -17.05 34.37 -21.13
C ARG A 303 -16.19 35.41 -20.42
N LEU A 304 -14.87 35.39 -20.62
CA LEU A 304 -13.91 36.28 -19.96
C LEU A 304 -14.29 37.77 -19.95
N PRO A 305 -14.84 38.38 -21.03
CA PRO A 305 -15.23 39.79 -21.01
C PRO A 305 -16.33 40.13 -19.99
N THR A 306 -17.09 39.14 -19.53
CA THR A 306 -18.22 39.31 -18.61
C THR A 306 -17.92 38.85 -17.18
N LEU A 307 -16.80 38.17 -16.97
CA LEU A 307 -16.42 37.63 -15.67
C LEU A 307 -15.64 38.65 -14.86
N ALA A 308 -16.07 38.91 -13.62
CA ALA A 308 -15.26 39.59 -12.63
C ALA A 308 -14.44 38.55 -11.86
N LEU A 309 -13.12 38.52 -12.11
CA LEU A 309 -12.21 37.53 -11.54
C LEU A 309 -11.21 38.20 -10.60
N GLU A 310 -11.02 37.58 -9.43
CA GLU A 310 -9.98 37.94 -8.47
C GLU A 310 -8.90 36.86 -8.48
N TYR A 311 -7.64 37.26 -8.69
CA TYR A 311 -6.49 36.37 -8.73
C TYR A 311 -5.79 36.33 -7.36
N PRO A 312 -5.11 35.22 -6.99
CA PRO A 312 -4.88 34.02 -7.81
C PRO A 312 -6.08 33.05 -7.90
N LEU A 313 -6.14 32.34 -9.02
CA LEU A 313 -7.12 31.28 -9.29
C LEU A 313 -6.41 29.92 -9.39
N ILE A 314 -7.18 28.86 -9.19
CA ILE A 314 -6.81 27.48 -9.55
C ILE A 314 -7.68 27.03 -10.72
N VAL A 315 -7.04 26.44 -11.72
CA VAL A 315 -7.65 25.75 -12.85
C VAL A 315 -7.40 24.26 -12.67
N LYS A 316 -8.43 23.43 -12.86
CA LYS A 316 -8.29 21.97 -12.79
C LYS A 316 -9.36 21.24 -13.60
N PRO A 317 -9.07 20.02 -14.10
CA PRO A 317 -10.09 19.15 -14.65
C PRO A 317 -11.17 18.82 -13.61
N THR A 318 -12.44 18.84 -14.02
CA THR A 318 -13.53 18.35 -13.17
C THR A 318 -13.29 16.90 -12.78
N THR A 319 -12.83 16.08 -13.73
CA THR A 319 -12.50 14.67 -13.53
C THR A 319 -11.01 14.44 -13.71
N GLY A 320 -10.35 13.71 -12.81
CA GLY A 320 -8.92 13.41 -12.92
C GLY A 320 -8.29 12.93 -11.63
N ARG A 321 -6.99 12.59 -11.66
CA ARG A 321 -6.22 12.02 -10.54
C ARG A 321 -4.86 12.69 -10.40
N ASN A 322 -4.16 12.42 -9.29
CA ASN A 322 -2.76 12.80 -9.04
C ASN A 322 -2.46 14.31 -9.21
N SER A 323 -3.45 15.17 -9.04
CA SER A 323 -3.33 16.62 -9.28
C SER A 323 -2.86 16.99 -10.69
N TRP A 324 -3.04 16.10 -11.68
CA TRP A 324 -2.69 16.38 -13.07
C TRP A 324 -3.62 17.43 -13.67
N GLY A 325 -3.03 18.40 -14.37
CA GLY A 325 -3.76 19.54 -14.94
C GLY A 325 -4.26 20.54 -13.90
N VAL A 326 -3.78 20.49 -12.65
CA VAL A 326 -4.08 21.49 -11.62
C VAL A 326 -3.04 22.60 -11.70
N LEU A 327 -3.44 23.81 -12.09
CA LEU A 327 -2.53 24.94 -12.26
C LEU A 327 -3.02 26.16 -11.49
N ARG A 328 -2.07 26.87 -10.89
CA ARG A 328 -2.31 28.21 -10.34
C ARG A 328 -2.13 29.25 -11.42
N CYS A 329 -3.02 30.23 -11.44
CA CYS A 329 -2.99 31.35 -12.37
C CYS A 329 -3.04 32.65 -11.57
N ASP A 330 -2.04 33.52 -11.77
CA ASP A 330 -1.95 34.83 -11.14
C ASP A 330 -2.46 35.96 -12.07
N ASN A 331 -2.77 35.64 -13.33
CA ASN A 331 -3.31 36.58 -14.31
C ASN A 331 -4.15 35.88 -15.41
N LYS A 332 -4.72 36.70 -16.30
CA LYS A 332 -5.64 36.27 -17.37
C LYS A 332 -4.96 35.40 -18.41
N GLU A 333 -3.74 35.73 -18.79
CA GLU A 333 -2.98 35.00 -19.80
C GLU A 333 -2.69 33.57 -19.31
N GLN A 334 -2.23 33.44 -18.06
CA GLN A 334 -2.03 32.14 -17.40
C GLN A 334 -3.33 31.35 -17.24
N LEU A 335 -4.47 32.02 -16.98
CA LEU A 335 -5.77 31.36 -16.88
C LEU A 335 -6.18 30.68 -18.19
N ILE A 336 -5.96 31.33 -19.33
CA ILE A 336 -6.26 30.77 -20.66
C ILE A 336 -5.36 29.57 -20.94
N GLU A 337 -4.05 29.71 -20.70
CA GLU A 337 -3.08 28.64 -20.90
C GLU A 337 -3.39 27.43 -20.03
N ALA A 338 -3.59 27.64 -18.72
CA ALA A 338 -3.93 26.59 -17.79
C ALA A 338 -5.24 25.88 -18.14
N THR A 339 -6.23 26.59 -18.70
CA THR A 339 -7.50 25.99 -19.13
C THR A 339 -7.30 25.08 -20.33
N ALA A 340 -6.49 25.49 -21.30
CA ALA A 340 -6.13 24.61 -22.41
C ALA A 340 -5.41 23.35 -21.90
N VAL A 341 -4.45 23.52 -20.99
CA VAL A 341 -3.71 22.40 -20.38
C VAL A 341 -4.63 21.44 -19.61
N ALA A 342 -5.56 21.97 -18.81
CA ALA A 342 -6.49 21.15 -18.04
C ALA A 342 -7.48 20.40 -18.95
N HIS A 343 -7.91 21.02 -20.06
CA HIS A 343 -8.86 20.43 -20.99
C HIS A 343 -8.25 19.33 -21.87
N ASP A 344 -7.01 19.50 -22.33
CA ASP A 344 -6.29 18.57 -23.23
C ASP A 344 -6.07 17.15 -22.63
N ARG A 345 -6.54 16.94 -21.39
CA ARG A 345 -6.50 15.65 -20.72
C ARG A 345 -7.50 14.68 -21.35
N LEU A 346 -6.97 13.79 -22.18
CA LEU A 346 -7.67 12.59 -22.64
C LEU A 346 -7.99 11.65 -21.46
N ILE A 347 -9.28 11.47 -21.16
CA ILE A 347 -9.79 10.56 -20.13
C ILE A 347 -10.32 9.23 -20.71
N GLY A 348 -10.47 9.15 -22.03
CA GLY A 348 -10.80 7.92 -22.75
C GLY A 348 -11.15 8.19 -24.20
N THR A 349 -11.61 7.15 -24.89
CA THR A 349 -12.02 7.22 -26.29
C THR A 349 -13.34 6.47 -26.47
N THR A 350 -14.28 7.03 -27.22
CA THR A 350 -15.55 6.36 -27.54
C THR A 350 -15.31 5.16 -28.48
N GLU A 351 -16.33 4.33 -28.68
CA GLU A 351 -16.27 3.23 -29.65
C GLU A 351 -16.08 3.71 -31.09
N ASP A 352 -16.54 4.92 -31.40
CA ASP A 352 -16.39 5.56 -32.71
C ASP A 352 -15.01 6.21 -32.92
N GLY A 353 -14.16 6.20 -31.88
CA GLY A 353 -12.79 6.75 -31.92
C GLY A 353 -12.68 8.21 -31.47
N ASP A 354 -13.77 8.82 -30.99
CA ASP A 354 -13.74 10.20 -30.50
C ASP A 354 -13.05 10.30 -29.15
N GLU A 355 -12.20 11.30 -29.00
CA GLU A 355 -11.54 11.61 -27.73
C GLU A 355 -12.52 12.14 -26.70
N ILE A 356 -12.42 11.63 -25.48
CA ILE A 356 -13.16 12.10 -24.33
C ILE A 356 -12.21 12.94 -23.48
N HIS A 357 -12.53 14.22 -23.33
CA HIS A 357 -11.79 15.19 -22.53
C HIS A 357 -12.56 15.58 -21.28
N SER A 358 -11.86 15.97 -20.22
CA SER A 358 -12.53 16.53 -19.04
C SER A 358 -12.93 17.98 -19.29
N GLU A 359 -14.07 18.38 -18.75
CA GLU A 359 -14.39 19.81 -18.59
C GLU A 359 -13.47 20.42 -17.52
N VAL A 360 -13.43 21.75 -17.46
CA VAL A 360 -12.50 22.49 -16.61
C VAL A 360 -13.25 23.28 -15.54
N MET A 361 -12.82 23.10 -14.29
CA MET A 361 -13.25 23.88 -13.13
C MET A 361 -12.24 24.98 -12.83
N ILE A 362 -12.74 26.19 -12.58
CA ILE A 362 -11.96 27.35 -12.18
C ILE A 362 -12.49 27.84 -10.83
N GLU A 363 -11.61 28.08 -9.87
CA GLU A 363 -11.97 28.55 -8.53
C GLU A 363 -10.91 29.46 -7.90
N PRO A 364 -11.25 30.26 -6.87
CA PRO A 364 -10.26 31.00 -6.10
C PRO A 364 -9.20 30.09 -5.50
N TYR A 365 -7.94 30.54 -5.54
CA TYR A 365 -6.87 29.88 -4.80
C TYR A 365 -7.09 30.06 -3.30
N VAL A 366 -6.99 28.96 -2.55
CA VAL A 366 -7.07 28.96 -1.09
C VAL A 366 -5.69 28.64 -0.55
N ASP A 367 -5.09 29.60 0.16
CA ASP A 367 -3.81 29.41 0.81
C ASP A 367 -3.96 28.70 2.15
N GLY A 368 -2.99 27.85 2.49
CA GLY A 368 -2.94 27.17 3.79
C GLY A 368 -2.59 25.69 3.70
N PRO A 369 -2.52 25.01 4.85
CA PRO A 369 -2.23 23.58 4.91
C PRO A 369 -3.39 22.74 4.34
N GLU A 370 -3.03 21.68 3.62
CA GLU A 370 -3.95 20.64 3.17
C GLU A 370 -4.09 19.55 4.24
N PHE A 371 -5.31 19.08 4.45
CA PHE A 371 -5.62 17.99 5.36
C PHE A 371 -6.48 16.96 4.64
N ASP A 372 -6.14 15.69 4.85
CA ASP A 372 -6.99 14.57 4.48
C ASP A 372 -7.60 13.95 5.75
N VAL A 373 -8.87 13.56 5.66
CA VAL A 373 -9.60 12.92 6.75
C VAL A 373 -10.12 11.58 6.26
N ASP A 374 -9.32 10.54 6.49
CA ASP A 374 -9.71 9.17 6.23
C ASP A 374 -10.82 8.72 7.18
N MET A 375 -12.03 8.56 6.66
CA MET A 375 -13.16 8.05 7.41
C MET A 375 -13.49 6.63 6.97
N ARG A 376 -13.57 5.72 7.94
CA ARG A 376 -14.09 4.37 7.73
C ARG A 376 -15.48 4.26 8.35
N PHE A 377 -16.50 4.21 7.51
CA PHE A 377 -17.87 3.95 7.93
C PHE A 377 -18.13 2.45 7.90
N LEU A 378 -17.94 1.76 9.03
CA LEU A 378 -18.72 0.54 9.28
C LEU A 378 -20.10 0.98 9.78
N ALA A 379 -21.16 0.30 9.37
CA ALA A 379 -22.52 0.56 9.85
C ALA A 379 -22.68 0.55 11.40
N PHE A 380 -21.65 0.19 12.16
CA PHE A 380 -21.61 0.13 13.62
C PHE A 380 -20.28 0.58 14.27
N ALA A 381 -19.49 1.46 13.65
CA ALA A 381 -18.28 1.97 14.30
C ALA A 381 -18.60 3.07 15.34
N VAL A 382 -18.17 2.86 16.58
CA VAL A 382 -18.24 3.87 17.66
C VAL A 382 -17.02 4.78 17.53
N PRO A 383 -17.19 6.11 17.37
CA PRO A 383 -16.06 7.03 17.35
C PRO A 383 -15.32 6.98 18.69
N ARG A 384 -14.00 6.81 18.66
CA ARG A 384 -13.16 7.02 19.84
C ARG A 384 -12.66 8.46 19.85
N PRO A 385 -13.05 9.28 20.84
CA PRO A 385 -12.47 10.61 21.03
C PRO A 385 -11.16 10.46 21.80
N ARG A 386 -10.06 10.30 21.10
CA ARG A 386 -8.73 10.55 21.68
C ARG A 386 -7.90 11.25 20.64
N ASP A 387 -7.27 12.36 21.02
CA ASP A 387 -6.14 12.87 20.27
C ASP A 387 -5.07 11.76 20.24
N PRO A 388 -4.62 11.34 19.05
CA PRO A 388 -3.66 10.26 18.96
C PRO A 388 -2.29 10.76 19.41
N ASP A 389 -1.70 10.09 20.41
CA ASP A 389 -0.33 10.33 20.87
C ASP A 389 0.71 10.08 19.76
N HIS A 390 0.31 9.33 18.71
CA HIS A 390 1.08 9.01 17.52
C HIS A 390 0.36 9.50 16.27
N VAL A 391 0.98 10.42 15.56
CA VAL A 391 0.46 11.00 14.31
C VAL A 391 1.41 10.68 13.16
N CYS A 392 0.84 10.51 11.96
CA CYS A 392 1.58 10.29 10.73
C CYS A 392 1.12 11.30 9.67
N ALA A 393 2.03 11.70 8.78
CA ALA A 393 1.73 12.47 7.59
C ALA A 393 2.41 11.85 6.37
N LEU A 394 1.72 11.90 5.24
CA LEU A 394 2.38 11.76 3.94
C LEU A 394 2.97 13.13 3.58
N HIS A 395 4.29 13.19 3.44
CA HIS A 395 5.00 14.39 3.04
C HIS A 395 5.58 14.21 1.63
N PHE A 396 5.45 15.26 0.82
CA PHE A 396 5.88 15.30 -0.57
C PHE A 396 6.93 16.41 -0.74
N ILE A 397 8.05 16.08 -1.39
CA ILE A 397 9.06 17.04 -1.83
C ILE A 397 8.83 17.30 -3.32
N LEU A 398 8.63 18.56 -3.70
CA LEU A 398 8.38 18.97 -5.08
C LEU A 398 9.70 19.39 -5.74
N PRO A 399 9.84 19.24 -7.08
CA PRO A 399 10.97 19.83 -7.79
C PRO A 399 10.85 21.36 -7.78
N GLU A 400 11.92 22.07 -7.45
CA GLU A 400 11.96 23.53 -7.50
C GLU A 400 12.09 24.06 -8.93
N LYS A 401 12.70 23.26 -9.81
CA LYS A 401 12.92 23.55 -11.24
C LYS A 401 13.14 22.25 -12.03
N GLY A 402 13.07 22.34 -13.36
CA GLY A 402 13.40 21.23 -14.25
C GLY A 402 14.89 21.18 -14.58
N GLY A 403 15.41 20.00 -14.93
CA GLY A 403 16.82 19.80 -15.28
C GLY A 403 17.34 18.41 -14.96
N ILE A 404 18.66 18.22 -14.98
CA ILE A 404 19.30 16.94 -14.66
C ILE A 404 19.57 16.85 -13.16
N LEU A 405 19.11 15.75 -12.54
CA LEU A 405 19.38 15.46 -11.14
C LEU A 405 20.87 15.12 -10.93
N LYS A 406 21.58 15.88 -10.09
CA LYS A 406 23.02 15.70 -9.82
C LYS A 406 23.34 15.17 -8.44
N SER A 407 22.42 15.32 -7.49
CA SER A 407 22.60 14.77 -6.14
C SER A 407 22.17 13.30 -6.08
N PRO A 408 22.79 12.48 -5.20
CA PRO A 408 22.31 11.14 -4.87
C PRO A 408 21.05 11.19 -3.99
N ASP A 409 20.56 10.02 -3.57
CA ASP A 409 19.52 9.89 -2.54
C ASP A 409 19.92 10.62 -1.24
N PRO A 410 19.10 11.57 -0.74
CA PRO A 410 19.36 12.29 0.51
C PRO A 410 19.27 11.40 1.77
N GLY A 411 18.51 10.30 1.73
CA GLY A 411 18.22 9.46 2.90
C GLY A 411 19.48 8.93 3.62
N PRO A 412 20.45 8.30 2.93
CA PRO A 412 21.70 7.84 3.52
C PRO A 412 22.56 8.93 4.18
N GLU A 413 22.52 10.16 3.66
CA GLU A 413 23.23 11.29 4.27
C GLU A 413 22.49 11.77 5.52
N LEU A 414 21.16 11.88 5.46
CA LEU A 414 20.33 12.26 6.61
C LEU A 414 20.46 11.27 7.77
N ALA A 415 20.56 9.97 7.46
CA ALA A 415 20.80 8.94 8.46
C ALA A 415 22.12 9.16 9.23
N LYS A 416 23.12 9.79 8.60
CA LYS A 416 24.41 10.12 9.23
C LYS A 416 24.37 11.46 9.96
N SER A 417 23.81 12.50 9.33
CA SER A 417 23.83 13.87 9.85
C SER A 417 22.76 14.12 10.93
N ALA A 418 21.58 13.50 10.79
CA ALA A 418 20.43 13.68 11.66
C ALA A 418 19.68 12.35 11.91
N PRO A 419 20.30 11.38 12.60
CA PRO A 419 19.74 10.03 12.79
C PRO A 419 18.36 10.03 13.48
N GLU A 420 18.13 10.94 14.42
CA GLU A 420 16.82 11.06 15.08
C GLU A 420 15.73 11.60 14.15
N LEU A 421 16.09 12.45 13.18
CA LEU A 421 15.16 12.92 12.17
C LEU A 421 14.84 11.79 11.19
N MET A 422 15.87 11.04 10.75
CA MET A 422 15.69 9.90 9.86
C MET A 422 14.82 8.80 10.47
N LYS A 423 14.93 8.54 11.77
CA LYS A 423 14.04 7.61 12.50
C LYS A 423 12.55 7.99 12.42
N SER A 424 12.25 9.26 12.17
CA SER A 424 10.87 9.74 12.01
C SER A 424 10.32 9.52 10.59
N ILE A 425 11.11 8.93 9.68
CA ILE A 425 10.75 8.65 8.29
C ILE A 425 10.75 7.13 8.08
N PRO A 426 9.69 6.41 8.49
CA PRO A 426 9.62 4.96 8.37
C PRO A 426 9.64 4.46 6.92
N LEU A 427 9.27 5.31 5.95
CA LEU A 427 9.24 4.96 4.53
C LEU A 427 9.43 6.21 3.68
N TYR A 428 10.27 6.11 2.66
CA TYR A 428 10.35 7.08 1.57
C TYR A 428 10.58 6.40 0.23
N TYR A 429 10.22 7.09 -0.85
CA TYR A 429 10.44 6.70 -2.23
C TYR A 429 10.85 7.92 -3.03
N ASN A 430 11.99 7.84 -3.71
CA ASN A 430 12.46 8.84 -4.65
C ASN A 430 12.05 8.45 -6.07
N GLU A 431 11.49 9.39 -6.82
CA GLU A 431 10.99 9.13 -8.17
C GLU A 431 12.11 9.10 -9.22
N PHE A 432 13.19 9.82 -8.95
CA PHE A 432 14.30 10.01 -9.89
C PHE A 432 15.62 9.49 -9.31
N GLU A 433 16.44 8.95 -10.20
CA GLU A 433 17.82 8.58 -9.92
C GLU A 433 18.78 9.65 -10.46
N MET A 434 19.96 9.74 -9.84
CA MET A 434 21.01 10.68 -10.28
C MET A 434 21.32 10.48 -11.78
N GLY A 435 21.33 11.59 -12.51
CA GLY A 435 21.54 11.64 -13.96
C GLY A 435 20.25 11.67 -14.79
N GLN A 436 19.09 11.44 -14.17
CA GLN A 436 17.80 11.53 -14.87
C GLN A 436 17.31 12.98 -14.99
N TYR A 437 16.49 13.22 -16.01
CA TYR A 437 15.80 14.49 -16.22
C TYR A 437 14.57 14.59 -15.31
N VAL A 438 14.51 15.67 -14.55
CA VAL A 438 13.39 16.06 -13.69
C VAL A 438 12.54 17.09 -14.44
N PRO A 439 11.24 16.83 -14.67
CA PRO A 439 10.35 17.80 -15.28
C PRO A 439 10.18 19.07 -14.41
N PRO A 440 9.97 20.24 -15.02
CA PRO A 440 9.67 21.45 -14.27
C PRO A 440 8.31 21.34 -13.56
N PRO A 441 8.11 22.09 -12.46
CA PRO A 441 6.91 22.00 -11.63
C PRO A 441 5.60 22.40 -12.33
N VAL A 442 5.67 23.03 -13.51
CA VAL A 442 4.52 23.44 -14.32
C VAL A 442 4.17 22.47 -15.45
N SER A 443 4.87 21.33 -15.56
CA SER A 443 4.63 20.36 -16.62
C SER A 443 3.35 19.53 -16.41
N THR A 444 2.76 19.06 -17.51
CA THR A 444 1.57 18.19 -17.50
C THR A 444 1.81 16.80 -16.93
N ASN A 445 3.07 16.38 -16.88
CA ASN A 445 3.55 15.12 -16.28
C ASN A 445 4.27 15.39 -14.94
N PHE A 446 3.68 16.25 -14.11
CA PHE A 446 4.24 16.58 -12.81
C PHE A 446 4.43 15.34 -11.93
N LEU A 447 5.64 15.20 -11.37
CA LEU A 447 6.01 14.14 -10.44
C LEU A 447 6.69 14.75 -9.21
N PHE A 448 6.51 14.10 -8.06
CA PHE A 448 7.17 14.44 -6.81
C PHE A 448 8.63 14.00 -6.87
N MET A 449 9.55 14.74 -6.25
CA MET A 449 10.94 14.27 -6.06
C MET A 449 10.97 13.10 -5.07
N THR A 450 10.30 13.26 -3.94
CA THR A 450 10.20 12.25 -2.88
C THR A 450 8.80 12.19 -2.32
N ARG A 451 8.32 10.97 -2.06
CA ARG A 451 7.13 10.66 -1.27
C ARG A 451 7.58 9.99 0.01
N MET A 452 7.13 10.46 1.17
CA MET A 452 7.55 9.87 2.45
C MET A 452 6.41 9.82 3.46
N ALA A 453 6.38 8.76 4.26
CA ALA A 453 5.61 8.71 5.49
C ALA A 453 6.49 9.27 6.61
N VAL A 454 5.95 10.22 7.37
CA VAL A 454 6.63 10.87 8.49
C VAL A 454 5.78 10.68 9.72
N GLU A 455 6.38 10.22 10.82
CA GLU A 455 5.66 9.95 12.05
C GLU A 455 6.19 10.76 13.24
N SER A 456 5.31 10.99 14.21
CA SER A 456 5.66 11.60 15.48
C SER A 456 4.87 10.99 16.62
N HIS A 457 5.59 10.61 17.68
CA HIS A 457 5.02 10.20 18.97
C HIS A 457 4.86 11.37 19.96
N LYS A 458 4.97 12.62 19.48
CA LYS A 458 4.84 13.85 20.28
C LYS A 458 3.61 14.67 19.88
N GLY A 459 2.62 14.00 19.29
CA GLY A 459 1.45 14.64 18.72
C GLY A 459 1.77 15.56 17.53
N ARG A 460 0.76 16.35 17.13
CA ARG A 460 0.76 17.15 15.90
C ARG A 460 1.88 18.17 15.80
N ASP A 461 2.13 18.95 16.85
CA ASP A 461 3.15 20.00 16.82
C ASP A 461 4.55 19.41 16.64
N GLY A 462 4.78 18.23 17.22
CA GLY A 462 5.99 17.44 17.00
C GLY A 462 6.14 17.05 15.54
N LEU A 463 5.09 16.52 14.92
CA LEU A 463 5.09 16.14 13.51
C LEU A 463 5.34 17.33 12.57
N LEU A 464 4.65 18.45 12.79
CA LEU A 464 4.84 19.66 11.98
C LEU A 464 6.23 20.26 12.13
N LYS A 465 6.88 20.08 13.28
CA LYS A 465 8.30 20.44 13.45
C LYS A 465 9.20 19.49 12.65
N ILE A 466 8.98 18.19 12.76
CA ILE A 466 9.73 17.16 12.00
C ILE A 466 9.64 17.44 10.50
N ILE A 467 8.45 17.67 9.96
CA ILE A 467 8.26 17.98 8.53
C ILE A 467 9.04 19.24 8.12
N ARG A 468 9.05 20.29 8.95
CA ARG A 468 9.84 21.50 8.66
C ARG A 468 11.34 21.24 8.65
N ASP A 469 11.82 20.40 9.58
CA ASP A 469 13.22 20.01 9.62
C ASP A 469 13.57 19.14 8.39
N ILE A 470 12.71 18.19 8.00
CA ILE A 470 12.88 17.40 6.77
C ILE A 470 12.98 18.30 5.55
N ARG A 471 12.08 19.29 5.38
CA ARG A 471 12.14 20.22 4.22
C ARG A 471 13.46 20.99 4.13
N ARG A 472 14.14 21.21 5.26
CA ARG A 472 15.42 21.93 5.30
C ARG A 472 16.60 21.01 4.95
N GLU A 473 16.57 19.78 5.43
CA GLU A 473 17.70 18.85 5.30
C GLU A 473 17.59 17.95 4.04
N TRP A 474 16.37 17.63 3.60
CA TRP A 474 16.08 16.75 2.47
C TRP A 474 16.07 17.52 1.15
N THR A 475 17.27 17.79 0.62
CA THR A 475 17.47 18.65 -0.56
C THR A 475 18.01 17.87 -1.75
N PHE A 476 17.62 18.29 -2.95
CA PHE A 476 18.14 17.77 -4.22
C PHE A 476 18.88 18.88 -4.98
N VAL A 477 19.91 18.50 -5.73
CA VAL A 477 20.61 19.40 -6.65
C VAL A 477 20.19 19.09 -8.07
N ILE A 478 19.47 20.03 -8.69
CA ILE A 478 19.04 19.96 -10.08
C ILE A 478 19.79 21.03 -10.87
N GLU A 479 20.47 20.63 -11.94
CA GLU A 479 21.15 21.54 -12.85
C GLU A 479 20.32 21.71 -14.13
N GLU A 480 20.12 22.96 -14.55
CA GLU A 480 19.48 23.25 -15.84
C GLU A 480 20.39 22.74 -16.98
N GLU A 481 19.78 22.30 -18.09
CA GLU A 481 20.54 21.96 -19.30
C GLU A 481 21.24 23.16 -19.93
#